data_AF-A0A543JLQ8-F1
#
_entry.id   AF-A0A543JLQ8-F1
#
_cell.length_a   1.000
_cell.length_b   1.000
_cell.length_c   1.000
_cell.angle_alpha   90.00
_cell.angle_beta   90.00
_cell.angle_gamma   90.00
#
_symmetry.space_group_name_H-M   'P 1'
#
loop_
_entity.id
_entity.type
_entity.pdbx_description
1 polymer ?
#
loop_
_entity_poly.entity_id
_entity_poly.type
_entity_poly.pdbx_seq_one_letter_code
_entity_poly.pdbx_strand_id
1 'polypeptide(L)'
;MATENIPPNVRKRLAVRLKELRGDRRQEDVVRALQAIPGSGRWSVTKLSRMENDQARVQPDVVEDLLTIYGHDDPEELARLKLWARAARDKGYWQKGRRGLPDNMADFGEYEDRAVVQRVWEPLLVPGLCQSEGYARAVISGIEPSIDHDELERRVATRMARQAVLSREDPQELWVLLDERVLRARIGSVDVRLEQLRRLVELASWSNVTLQVVAADAGGAPRLVRLVHDLRVLRRHGGCRLHRRSWRKPVSRRLRGRAALYADVRAPARNRRQRGRLDRADWQGDRRVGA
;
A
#
# COMPACT_ATOMS: atom_id res chain seq x y z
N MET A 1 -17.23 19.33 -21.69
CA MET A 1 -17.35 17.87 -21.94
C MET A 1 -16.54 17.17 -20.88
N ALA A 2 -17.20 16.61 -19.88
CA ALA A 2 -16.53 15.96 -18.76
C ALA A 2 -15.73 14.76 -19.28
N THR A 3 -14.41 14.84 -19.23
CA THR A 3 -13.52 13.68 -19.32
C THR A 3 -13.82 12.81 -18.11
N GLU A 4 -14.82 11.94 -18.25
CA GLU A 4 -15.31 11.09 -17.18
C GLU A 4 -14.18 10.12 -16.78
N ASN A 5 -13.66 10.33 -15.57
CA ASN A 5 -12.54 9.60 -14.99
C ASN A 5 -12.85 8.09 -15.00
N ILE A 6 -12.03 7.27 -15.66
CA ILE A 6 -12.25 5.82 -15.72
C ILE A 6 -12.10 5.25 -14.32
N PRO A 7 -13.15 4.68 -13.71
CA PRO A 7 -13.10 4.26 -12.32
C PRO A 7 -12.28 2.96 -12.15
N PRO A 8 -11.57 2.77 -11.03
CA PRO A 8 -10.87 1.52 -10.72
C PRO A 8 -11.83 0.32 -10.70
N ASN A 9 -11.32 -0.88 -11.01
CA ASN A 9 -12.09 -2.11 -11.18
C ASN A 9 -13.09 -2.00 -12.33
N VAL A 10 -12.69 -1.36 -13.43
CA VAL A 10 -13.57 -0.97 -14.54
C VAL A 10 -14.27 -2.17 -15.17
N ARG A 11 -13.59 -3.33 -15.24
CA ARG A 11 -14.17 -4.58 -15.79
C ARG A 11 -15.30 -5.12 -14.89
N LYS A 12 -15.06 -5.16 -13.58
CA LYS A 12 -16.04 -5.58 -12.56
C LYS A 12 -17.22 -4.61 -12.51
N ARG A 13 -16.96 -3.30 -12.56
CA ARG A 13 -18.00 -2.26 -12.63
C ARG A 13 -18.84 -2.38 -13.89
N LEU A 14 -18.22 -2.64 -15.04
CA LEU A 14 -18.94 -2.90 -16.29
C LEU A 14 -19.83 -4.13 -16.18
N ALA A 15 -19.31 -5.24 -15.63
CA ALA A 15 -20.08 -6.47 -15.43
C ALA A 15 -21.29 -6.25 -14.51
N VAL A 16 -21.09 -5.58 -13.38
CA VAL A 16 -22.17 -5.21 -12.44
C VAL A 16 -23.19 -4.30 -13.13
N ARG A 17 -22.75 -3.26 -13.83
CA ARG A 17 -23.65 -2.32 -14.50
C ARG A 17 -24.46 -2.97 -15.61
N LEU A 18 -23.86 -3.84 -16.42
CA LEU A 18 -24.60 -4.61 -17.43
C LEU A 18 -25.64 -5.53 -16.80
N LYS A 19 -25.31 -6.15 -15.65
CA LYS A 19 -26.24 -7.00 -14.91
C LYS A 19 -27.40 -6.20 -14.30
N GLU A 20 -27.15 -4.99 -13.80
CA GLU A 20 -28.19 -4.05 -13.35
C GLU A 20 -29.11 -3.66 -14.50
N LEU A 21 -28.55 -3.28 -15.65
CA LEU A 21 -29.31 -2.87 -16.85
C LEU A 21 -30.13 -4.04 -17.44
N ARG A 22 -29.62 -5.27 -17.36
CA ARG A 22 -30.41 -6.46 -17.71
C ARG A 22 -31.68 -6.54 -16.85
N GLY A 23 -31.59 -6.18 -15.57
CA GLY A 23 -32.68 -6.29 -14.60
C GLY A 23 -33.13 -7.75 -14.45
N ASP A 24 -34.45 -7.96 -14.45
CA ASP A 24 -35.07 -9.28 -14.27
C ASP A 24 -35.16 -10.12 -15.55
N ARG A 25 -34.71 -9.59 -16.70
CA ARG A 25 -34.73 -10.32 -17.97
C ARG A 25 -33.90 -11.59 -17.87
N ARG A 26 -34.46 -12.74 -18.26
CA ARG A 26 -33.71 -14.01 -18.21
C ARG A 26 -32.59 -13.99 -19.23
N GLN A 27 -31.47 -14.64 -18.91
CA GLN A 27 -30.31 -14.67 -19.82
C GLN A 27 -30.66 -15.38 -21.14
N GLU A 28 -31.57 -16.35 -21.11
CA GLU A 28 -32.07 -17.04 -22.29
C GLU A 28 -32.79 -16.09 -23.25
N ASP A 29 -33.62 -15.19 -22.71
CA ASP A 29 -34.41 -14.23 -23.50
C ASP A 29 -33.50 -13.18 -24.12
N VAL A 30 -32.53 -12.68 -23.36
CA VAL A 30 -31.50 -11.75 -23.86
C VAL A 30 -30.69 -12.40 -24.98
N VAL A 31 -30.23 -13.64 -24.80
CA VAL A 31 -29.45 -14.36 -25.83
C VAL A 31 -30.29 -14.59 -27.09
N ARG A 32 -31.57 -14.96 -26.95
CA ARG A 32 -32.47 -15.13 -28.10
C ARG A 32 -32.63 -13.82 -28.88
N ALA A 33 -32.82 -12.70 -28.17
CA ALA A 33 -32.96 -11.38 -28.80
C ALA A 33 -31.66 -10.94 -29.49
N LEU A 34 -30.49 -11.17 -28.86
CA LEU A 34 -29.19 -10.90 -29.48
C LEU A 34 -28.99 -11.72 -30.75
N GLN A 35 -29.35 -13.00 -30.76
CA GLN A 35 -29.23 -13.87 -31.94
C GLN A 35 -30.12 -13.43 -33.12
N ALA A 36 -31.19 -12.67 -32.86
CA ALA A 36 -32.04 -12.10 -33.89
C ALA A 36 -31.44 -10.85 -34.56
N ILE A 37 -30.45 -10.21 -33.94
CA ILE A 37 -29.73 -9.05 -34.51
C ILE A 37 -28.78 -9.56 -35.61
N PRO A 38 -28.93 -9.12 -36.87
CA PRO A 38 -28.00 -9.49 -37.94
C PRO A 38 -26.58 -9.04 -37.61
N GLY A 39 -25.62 -9.98 -37.64
CA GLY A 39 -24.21 -9.67 -37.42
C GLY A 39 -23.73 -9.64 -35.96
N SER A 40 -24.61 -9.83 -34.97
CA SER A 40 -24.25 -9.84 -33.53
C SER A 40 -23.35 -11.01 -33.10
N GLY A 41 -23.04 -11.93 -34.02
CA GLY A 41 -22.18 -13.08 -33.80
C GLY A 41 -22.84 -14.22 -33.02
N ARG A 42 -22.05 -15.24 -32.65
CA ARG A 42 -22.58 -16.38 -31.89
C ARG A 42 -22.74 -16.01 -30.41
N TRP A 43 -23.98 -16.13 -29.93
CA TRP A 43 -24.38 -15.90 -28.54
C TRP A 43 -24.82 -17.19 -27.86
N SER A 44 -24.47 -17.30 -26.57
CA SER A 44 -24.93 -18.38 -25.69
C SER A 44 -25.10 -17.83 -24.27
N VAL A 45 -25.93 -18.49 -23.46
CA VAL A 45 -26.14 -18.13 -22.04
C VAL A 45 -24.82 -18.16 -21.28
N THR A 46 -23.97 -19.15 -21.55
CA THR A 46 -22.63 -19.25 -20.95
C THR A 46 -21.75 -18.05 -21.30
N LYS A 47 -21.79 -17.56 -22.55
CA LYS A 47 -21.02 -16.38 -22.97
C LYS A 47 -21.49 -15.13 -22.21
N LEU A 48 -22.80 -14.90 -22.18
CA LEU A 48 -23.40 -13.77 -21.46
C LEU A 48 -23.11 -13.85 -19.94
N SER A 49 -23.31 -15.01 -19.32
CA SER A 49 -23.06 -15.22 -17.90
C SER A 49 -21.60 -14.98 -17.52
N ARG A 50 -20.65 -15.41 -18.34
CA ARG A 50 -19.22 -15.12 -18.08
C ARG A 50 -18.92 -13.62 -18.14
N MET A 51 -19.58 -12.87 -19.02
CA MET A 51 -19.42 -11.42 -19.11
C MET A 51 -20.01 -10.72 -17.87
N GLU A 52 -21.23 -11.09 -17.47
CA GLU A 52 -21.91 -10.51 -16.30
C GLU A 52 -21.24 -10.83 -14.96
N ASN A 53 -20.44 -11.89 -14.90
CA ASN A 53 -19.72 -12.32 -13.69
C ASN A 53 -18.21 -12.00 -13.73
N ASP A 54 -17.78 -11.05 -14.56
CA ASP A 54 -16.38 -10.62 -14.66
C ASP A 54 -15.39 -11.75 -15.07
N GLN A 55 -15.89 -12.81 -15.70
CA GLN A 55 -15.10 -13.97 -16.18
C GLN A 55 -14.72 -13.88 -17.66
N ALA A 56 -15.34 -12.98 -18.42
CA ALA A 56 -15.01 -12.71 -19.82
C ALA A 56 -14.96 -11.20 -20.08
N ARG A 57 -14.12 -10.80 -21.04
CA ARG A 57 -14.03 -9.40 -21.48
C ARG A 57 -15.24 -9.05 -22.33
N VAL A 58 -15.75 -7.85 -22.15
CA VAL A 58 -16.84 -7.28 -22.97
C VAL A 58 -16.23 -6.35 -24.00
N GLN A 59 -16.63 -6.51 -25.26
CA GLN A 59 -16.15 -5.67 -26.35
C GLN A 59 -17.05 -4.43 -26.53
N PRO A 60 -16.54 -3.29 -27.03
CA PRO A 60 -17.34 -2.06 -27.14
C PRO A 60 -18.57 -2.18 -28.05
N ASP A 61 -18.50 -2.96 -29.12
CA ASP A 61 -19.61 -3.33 -30.00
C ASP A 61 -20.66 -4.17 -29.24
N VAL A 62 -20.22 -5.14 -28.45
CA VAL A 62 -21.10 -5.94 -27.61
C VAL A 62 -21.87 -5.10 -26.58
N VAL A 63 -21.28 -4.03 -26.06
CA VAL A 63 -21.98 -3.10 -25.14
C VAL A 63 -23.19 -2.46 -25.82
N GLU A 64 -23.06 -2.09 -27.09
CA GLU A 64 -24.14 -1.47 -27.88
C GLU A 64 -25.28 -2.45 -28.15
N ASP A 65 -24.96 -3.68 -28.55
CA ASP A 65 -25.95 -4.75 -28.73
C ASP A 65 -26.73 -5.02 -27.43
N LEU A 66 -26.02 -5.10 -26.30
CA LEU A 66 -26.63 -5.36 -24.99
C LEU A 66 -27.54 -4.22 -24.54
N LEU A 67 -27.11 -2.97 -24.66
CA LEU A 67 -27.93 -1.80 -24.32
C LEU A 67 -29.20 -1.73 -25.16
N THR A 68 -29.09 -2.05 -26.46
CA THR A 68 -30.24 -2.14 -27.37
C THR A 68 -31.25 -3.17 -26.87
N ILE A 69 -30.80 -4.38 -26.50
CA ILE A 69 -31.68 -5.43 -25.97
C ILE A 69 -32.23 -5.09 -24.57
N TYR A 70 -31.46 -4.38 -23.76
CA TYR A 70 -31.90 -3.92 -22.45
C TYR A 70 -32.85 -2.71 -22.53
N GLY A 71 -33.08 -2.14 -23.71
CA GLY A 71 -33.96 -1.00 -23.92
C GLY A 71 -33.41 0.29 -23.32
N HIS A 72 -32.08 0.45 -23.30
CA HIS A 72 -31.40 1.65 -22.83
C HIS A 72 -30.79 2.40 -24.02
N ASP A 73 -31.25 3.63 -24.24
CA ASP A 73 -30.92 4.50 -25.38
C ASP A 73 -30.15 5.78 -24.99
N ASP A 74 -29.71 5.89 -23.74
CA ASP A 74 -28.91 7.02 -23.27
C ASP A 74 -27.52 7.04 -23.97
N PRO A 75 -27.24 8.04 -24.83
CA PRO A 75 -25.97 8.12 -25.55
C PRO A 75 -24.78 8.39 -24.62
N GLU A 76 -24.99 9.04 -23.47
CA GLU A 76 -23.93 9.26 -22.49
C GLU A 76 -23.55 7.95 -21.79
N GLU A 77 -24.54 7.15 -21.38
CA GLU A 77 -24.31 5.83 -20.79
C GLU A 77 -23.63 4.87 -21.78
N LEU A 78 -24.07 4.86 -23.05
CA LEU A 78 -23.42 4.07 -24.10
C LEU A 78 -21.94 4.47 -24.28
N ALA A 79 -21.65 5.77 -24.36
CA ALA A 79 -20.29 6.28 -24.50
C ALA A 79 -19.42 5.89 -23.30
N ARG A 80 -19.95 6.02 -22.08
CA ARG A 80 -19.29 5.64 -20.83
C ARG A 80 -18.97 4.15 -20.77
N LEU A 81 -19.94 3.27 -21.04
CA LEU A 81 -19.74 1.83 -20.98
C LEU A 81 -18.80 1.33 -22.09
N LYS A 82 -18.83 1.95 -23.28
CA LYS A 82 -17.84 1.71 -24.34
C LYS A 82 -16.43 2.14 -23.91
N LEU A 83 -16.29 3.29 -23.24
CA LEU A 83 -15.01 3.73 -22.65
C LEU A 83 -14.51 2.72 -21.62
N TRP A 84 -15.38 2.24 -20.73
CA TRP A 84 -15.05 1.23 -19.72
C TRP A 84 -14.63 -0.11 -20.33
N ALA A 85 -15.33 -0.57 -21.38
CA ALA A 85 -14.97 -1.78 -22.13
C ALA A 85 -13.60 -1.67 -22.80
N ARG A 86 -13.24 -0.49 -23.33
CA ARG A 86 -11.90 -0.22 -23.86
C ARG A 86 -10.86 -0.26 -22.75
N ALA A 87 -11.08 0.48 -21.67
CA ALA A 87 -10.13 0.57 -20.56
C ALA A 87 -9.93 -0.76 -19.83
N ALA A 88 -10.95 -1.62 -19.78
CA ALA A 88 -10.83 -2.97 -19.24
C ALA A 88 -9.83 -3.84 -20.02
N ARG A 89 -9.48 -3.46 -21.26
CA ARG A 89 -8.49 -4.16 -22.10
C ARG A 89 -7.06 -3.77 -21.74
N ASP A 90 -6.85 -2.58 -21.17
CA ASP A 90 -5.53 -2.11 -20.80
C ASP A 90 -4.99 -2.93 -19.62
N LYS A 91 -3.82 -3.53 -19.83
CA LYS A 91 -3.15 -4.35 -18.83
C LYS A 91 -2.35 -3.43 -17.92
N GLY A 92 -2.92 -3.06 -16.78
CA GLY A 92 -2.12 -2.54 -15.66
C GLY A 92 -1.04 -3.55 -15.26
N TYR A 93 0.10 -3.08 -14.76
CA TYR A 93 1.25 -3.93 -14.40
C TYR A 93 0.90 -5.03 -13.38
N TRP A 94 -0.15 -4.82 -12.59
CA TRP A 94 -0.76 -5.78 -11.65
C TRP A 94 -1.27 -7.07 -12.27
N GLN A 95 -1.75 -6.99 -13.51
CA GLN A 95 -2.34 -8.14 -14.20
C GLN A 95 -1.26 -9.15 -14.62
N LYS A 96 0.02 -8.74 -14.71
CA LYS A 96 1.15 -9.64 -15.00
C LYS A 96 1.51 -10.55 -13.81
N GLY A 97 1.15 -10.16 -12.59
CA GLY A 97 1.40 -10.92 -11.35
C GLY A 97 0.16 -11.56 -10.72
N ARG A 98 -0.98 -11.63 -11.44
CA ARG A 98 -2.26 -12.11 -10.90
C ARG A 98 -2.28 -13.57 -10.45
N ARG A 99 -1.35 -14.40 -10.93
CA ARG A 99 -1.27 -15.82 -10.50
C ARG A 99 -0.74 -15.86 -9.07
N GLY A 100 -1.62 -16.14 -8.10
CA GLY A 100 -1.25 -16.37 -6.69
C GLY A 100 -1.55 -15.22 -5.72
N LEU A 101 -2.08 -14.08 -6.19
CA LEU A 101 -2.52 -13.00 -5.30
C LEU A 101 -3.98 -13.21 -4.88
N PRO A 102 -4.32 -13.04 -3.59
CA PRO A 102 -5.70 -13.02 -3.14
C PRO A 102 -6.55 -11.98 -3.88
N ASP A 103 -7.82 -12.28 -4.17
CA ASP A 103 -8.71 -11.43 -4.99
C ASP A 103 -8.83 -9.97 -4.48
N ASN A 104 -8.70 -9.76 -3.17
CA ASN A 104 -8.71 -8.43 -2.55
C ASN A 104 -7.44 -7.59 -2.85
N MET A 105 -6.29 -8.22 -3.15
CA MET A 105 -5.08 -7.51 -3.58
C MET A 105 -5.15 -7.08 -5.05
N ALA A 106 -5.86 -7.83 -5.89
CA ALA A 106 -6.02 -7.49 -7.30
C ALA A 106 -6.85 -6.21 -7.46
N ASP A 107 -7.92 -6.05 -6.67
CA ASP A 107 -8.74 -4.84 -6.66
C ASP A 107 -7.94 -3.64 -6.14
N PHE A 108 -7.06 -3.83 -5.12
CA PHE A 108 -6.18 -2.79 -4.58
C PHE A 108 -5.19 -2.24 -5.63
N GLY A 109 -4.64 -3.11 -6.48
CA GLY A 109 -3.69 -2.68 -7.52
C GLY A 109 -4.30 -1.65 -8.47
N GLU A 110 -5.55 -1.87 -8.93
CA GLU A 110 -6.22 -0.90 -9.80
C GLU A 110 -6.51 0.44 -9.11
N TYR A 111 -6.79 0.43 -7.80
CA TYR A 111 -6.91 1.66 -7.03
C TYR A 111 -5.57 2.40 -6.92
N GLU A 112 -4.48 1.69 -6.66
CA GLU A 112 -3.16 2.31 -6.54
C GLU A 112 -2.63 2.82 -7.88
N ASP A 113 -2.82 2.09 -8.99
CA ASP A 113 -2.46 2.59 -10.32
C ASP A 113 -3.14 3.92 -10.65
N ARG A 114 -4.38 4.10 -10.20
CA ARG A 114 -5.14 5.34 -10.45
C ARG A 114 -5.03 6.36 -9.33
N ALA A 115 -4.33 6.03 -8.25
CA ALA A 115 -4.17 6.95 -7.14
C ALA A 115 -3.25 8.10 -7.56
N VAL A 116 -3.74 9.33 -7.41
CA VAL A 116 -2.92 10.55 -7.55
C VAL A 116 -2.03 10.73 -6.32
N VAL A 117 -2.53 10.36 -5.13
CA VAL A 117 -1.81 10.49 -3.86
C VAL A 117 -1.99 9.22 -3.02
N GLN A 118 -0.91 8.67 -2.47
CA GLN A 118 -0.92 7.63 -1.45
C GLN A 118 -0.24 8.12 -0.17
N ARG A 119 -0.96 8.00 0.95
CA ARG A 119 -0.43 8.27 2.30
C ARG A 119 -0.39 6.98 3.07
N VAL A 120 0.79 6.59 3.55
CA VAL A 120 0.98 5.28 4.19
C VAL A 120 1.75 5.42 5.50
N TRP A 121 1.29 4.68 6.51
CA TRP A 121 1.95 4.45 7.78
C TRP A 121 2.08 2.94 7.99
N GLU A 122 3.30 2.42 7.90
CA GLU A 122 3.61 1.03 8.23
C GLU A 122 4.62 1.01 9.40
N PRO A 123 4.17 0.70 10.63
CA PRO A 123 5.03 0.79 11.81
C PRO A 123 6.02 -0.37 11.95
N LEU A 124 5.83 -1.45 11.19
CA LEU A 124 6.58 -2.71 11.35
C LEU A 124 7.54 -3.00 10.19
N LEU A 125 7.25 -2.52 8.99
CA LEU A 125 8.01 -2.79 7.77
C LEU A 125 8.13 -1.53 6.93
N VAL A 126 9.15 -1.48 6.06
CA VAL A 126 9.20 -0.47 5.01
C VAL A 126 8.06 -0.76 4.01
N PRO A 127 7.23 0.24 3.63
CA PRO A 127 6.14 0.05 2.67
C PRO A 127 6.62 -0.50 1.33
N GLY A 128 5.81 -1.34 0.70
CA GLY A 128 6.16 -2.05 -0.55
C GLY A 128 6.69 -1.17 -1.69
N LEU A 129 6.17 0.05 -1.85
CA LEU A 129 6.64 1.02 -2.84
C LEU A 129 8.04 1.58 -2.55
N CYS A 130 8.52 1.42 -1.33
CA CYS A 130 9.82 1.88 -0.85
C CYS A 130 10.82 0.74 -0.66
N GLN A 131 10.42 -0.52 -0.87
CA GLN A 131 11.29 -1.68 -0.65
C GLN A 131 12.36 -1.79 -1.74
N SER A 132 13.56 -2.23 -1.37
CA SER A 132 14.53 -2.74 -2.33
C SER A 132 14.21 -4.20 -2.66
N GLU A 133 14.83 -4.75 -3.71
CA GLU A 133 14.56 -6.13 -4.13
C GLU A 133 14.98 -7.14 -3.04
N GLY A 134 16.17 -6.97 -2.46
CA GLY A 134 16.67 -7.81 -1.38
C GLY A 134 15.76 -7.78 -0.15
N TYR A 135 15.24 -6.61 0.21
CA TYR A 135 14.33 -6.46 1.34
C TYR A 135 12.96 -7.08 1.05
N ALA A 136 12.42 -6.86 -0.16
CA ALA A 136 11.17 -7.48 -0.59
C ALA A 136 11.23 -9.00 -0.52
N ARG A 137 12.33 -9.59 -1.01
CA ARG A 137 12.59 -11.03 -0.93
C ARG A 137 12.61 -11.51 0.53
N ALA A 138 13.36 -10.83 1.40
CA ALA A 138 13.45 -11.18 2.82
C ALA A 138 12.11 -11.09 3.57
N VAL A 139 11.27 -10.10 3.23
CA VAL A 139 9.93 -9.96 3.81
C VAL A 139 9.00 -11.06 3.32
N ILE A 140 8.99 -11.36 2.01
CA ILE A 140 8.07 -12.38 1.45
C ILE A 140 8.40 -13.76 2.01
N SER A 141 9.67 -14.16 2.00
CA SER A 141 10.10 -15.45 2.56
C SER A 141 9.97 -15.52 4.09
N GLY A 142 10.06 -14.38 4.78
CA GLY A 142 9.82 -14.30 6.22
C GLY A 142 8.35 -14.48 6.61
N ILE A 143 7.42 -14.02 5.77
CA ILE A 143 5.97 -14.19 5.98
C ILE A 143 5.52 -15.60 5.60
N GLU A 144 6.05 -16.16 4.51
CA GLU A 144 5.73 -17.50 4.03
C GLU A 144 7.00 -18.35 3.89
N PRO A 145 7.48 -18.99 4.96
CA PRO A 145 8.74 -19.75 4.95
C PRO A 145 8.74 -20.96 4.00
N SER A 146 7.57 -21.49 3.66
CA SER A 146 7.39 -22.64 2.76
C SER A 146 7.19 -22.26 1.29
N ILE A 147 7.35 -20.98 0.93
CA ILE A 147 7.17 -20.51 -0.44
C ILE A 147 8.20 -21.16 -1.38
N ASP A 148 7.74 -21.64 -2.53
CA ASP A 148 8.62 -22.15 -3.58
C ASP A 148 9.46 -21.03 -4.20
N HIS A 149 10.65 -21.36 -4.68
CA HIS A 149 11.60 -20.37 -5.22
C HIS A 149 11.01 -19.60 -6.40
N ASP A 150 10.36 -20.28 -7.35
CA ASP A 150 9.82 -19.62 -8.52
C ASP A 150 8.64 -18.70 -8.14
N GLU A 151 7.85 -19.06 -7.13
CA GLU A 151 6.77 -18.22 -6.61
C GLU A 151 7.31 -17.00 -5.86
N LEU A 152 8.38 -17.17 -5.08
CA LEU A 152 9.06 -16.06 -4.42
C LEU A 152 9.54 -15.02 -5.44
N GLU A 153 10.28 -15.45 -6.46
CA GLU A 153 10.80 -14.55 -7.49
C GLU A 153 9.68 -13.88 -8.29
N ARG A 154 8.58 -14.59 -8.58
CA ARG A 154 7.38 -13.99 -9.19
C ARG A 154 6.78 -12.87 -8.34
N ARG A 155 6.64 -13.09 -7.02
CA ARG A 155 6.07 -12.09 -6.11
C ARG A 155 7.01 -10.90 -5.93
N VAL A 156 8.32 -11.13 -5.85
CA VAL A 156 9.34 -10.07 -5.83
C VAL A 156 9.26 -9.24 -7.11
N ALA A 157 9.28 -9.87 -8.28
CA ALA A 157 9.18 -9.19 -9.57
C ALA A 157 7.88 -8.36 -9.69
N THR A 158 6.75 -8.91 -9.22
CA THR A 158 5.47 -8.20 -9.19
C THR A 158 5.54 -6.96 -8.29
N ARG A 159 6.18 -7.07 -7.12
CA ARG A 159 6.37 -5.94 -6.19
C ARG A 159 7.32 -4.88 -6.75
N MET A 160 8.37 -5.27 -7.47
CA MET A 160 9.30 -4.33 -8.10
C MET A 160 8.64 -3.61 -9.29
N ALA A 161 7.92 -4.35 -10.13
CA ALA A 161 7.15 -3.78 -11.24
C ALA A 161 6.13 -2.74 -10.74
N ARG A 162 5.58 -2.95 -9.54
CA ARG A 162 4.67 -2.02 -8.89
C ARG A 162 5.26 -0.63 -8.62
N GLN A 163 6.56 -0.52 -8.40
CA GLN A 163 7.17 0.78 -8.08
C GLN A 163 7.19 1.75 -9.28
N ALA A 164 6.90 1.28 -10.49
CA ALA A 164 6.85 2.11 -11.69
C ALA A 164 5.82 3.26 -11.62
N VAL A 165 4.81 3.18 -10.73
CA VAL A 165 3.86 4.29 -10.51
C VAL A 165 4.53 5.56 -9.99
N LEU A 166 5.68 5.44 -9.34
CA LEU A 166 6.42 6.59 -8.82
C LEU A 166 7.23 7.29 -9.91
N SER A 167 7.47 6.65 -11.07
CA SER A 167 8.37 7.13 -12.13
C SER A 167 7.70 7.24 -13.51
N ARG A 168 6.37 7.12 -13.59
CA ARG A 168 5.61 7.32 -14.83
C ARG A 168 5.44 8.81 -15.16
N GLU A 169 4.92 9.13 -16.34
CA GLU A 169 4.73 10.50 -16.84
C GLU A 169 3.90 11.39 -15.91
N ASP A 170 2.81 10.85 -15.35
CA ASP A 170 2.03 11.47 -14.27
C ASP A 170 2.28 10.70 -12.96
N PRO A 171 3.39 10.98 -12.26
CA PRO A 171 3.85 10.15 -11.15
C PRO A 171 2.93 10.28 -9.94
N GLN A 172 2.65 9.14 -9.29
CA GLN A 172 1.89 9.13 -8.05
C GLN A 172 2.65 9.89 -6.94
N GLU A 173 1.96 10.77 -6.21
CA GLU A 173 2.51 11.38 -4.99
C GLU A 173 2.49 10.35 -3.86
N LEU A 174 3.64 10.12 -3.24
CA LEU A 174 3.79 9.19 -2.13
C LEU A 174 4.19 9.93 -0.86
N TRP A 175 3.40 9.79 0.20
CA TRP A 175 3.74 10.28 1.53
C TRP A 175 3.83 9.10 2.50
N VAL A 176 5.04 8.84 2.98
CA VAL A 176 5.31 7.78 3.93
C VAL A 176 5.68 8.36 5.28
N LEU A 177 5.05 7.84 6.31
CA LEU A 177 5.52 7.92 7.68
C LEU A 177 6.18 6.56 8.01
N LEU A 178 7.40 6.58 8.52
CA LEU A 178 8.19 5.41 8.93
C LEU A 178 8.46 5.48 10.43
N ASP A 179 8.37 4.38 11.14
CA ASP A 179 8.88 4.30 12.50
C ASP A 179 10.41 4.15 12.46
N GLU A 180 11.15 4.89 13.28
CA GLU A 180 12.62 4.78 13.35
C GLU A 180 13.08 3.34 13.64
N ARG A 181 12.27 2.53 14.34
CA ARG A 181 12.57 1.12 14.64
C ARG A 181 12.61 0.27 13.38
N VAL A 182 11.82 0.61 12.34
CA VAL A 182 11.84 -0.09 11.05
C VAL A 182 13.20 0.04 10.38
N LEU A 183 13.85 1.21 10.48
CA LEU A 183 15.19 1.44 9.92
C LEU A 183 16.29 0.62 10.62
N ARG A 184 16.01 0.17 11.85
CA ARG A 184 16.94 -0.62 12.68
C ARG A 184 16.61 -2.12 12.68
N ALA A 185 15.46 -2.51 12.16
CA ALA A 185 15.01 -3.89 12.13
C ALA A 185 16.02 -4.79 11.38
N ARG A 186 16.23 -6.01 11.91
CA ARG A 186 17.10 -7.02 11.30
C ARG A 186 16.28 -7.86 10.32
N ILE A 187 16.01 -7.29 9.16
CA ILE A 187 15.32 -7.98 8.05
C ILE A 187 16.37 -8.30 6.98
N GLY A 188 16.49 -9.59 6.66
CA GLY A 188 17.53 -10.09 5.78
C GLY A 188 18.94 -9.93 6.36
N SER A 189 19.95 -9.95 5.48
CA SER A 189 21.35 -9.75 5.84
C SER A 189 21.68 -8.27 6.08
N VAL A 190 22.90 -7.99 6.56
CA VAL A 190 23.41 -6.63 6.68
C VAL A 190 23.44 -5.92 5.31
N ASP A 191 23.77 -6.63 4.24
CA ASP A 191 23.79 -6.08 2.88
C ASP A 191 22.39 -5.70 2.40
N VAL A 192 21.39 -6.55 2.65
CA VAL A 192 19.98 -6.25 2.36
C VAL A 192 19.51 -4.98 3.09
N ARG A 193 19.91 -4.82 4.36
CA ARG A 193 19.58 -3.61 5.12
C ARG A 193 20.25 -2.37 4.54
N LEU A 194 21.52 -2.46 4.13
CA LEU A 194 22.23 -1.33 3.51
C LEU A 194 21.63 -0.95 2.15
N GLU A 195 21.27 -1.95 1.34
CA GLU A 195 20.53 -1.77 0.09
C GLU A 195 19.20 -1.04 0.33
N GLN A 196 18.41 -1.50 1.30
CA GLN A 196 17.15 -0.87 1.67
C GLN A 196 17.31 0.58 2.12
N LEU A 197 18.33 0.88 2.93
CA LEU A 197 18.60 2.26 3.37
C LEU A 197 19.01 3.16 2.19
N ARG A 198 19.84 2.66 1.27
CA ARG A 198 20.19 3.39 0.04
C ARG A 198 18.95 3.69 -0.81
N ARG A 199 18.04 2.72 -0.94
CA ARG A 199 16.78 2.89 -1.67
C ARG A 199 15.91 3.99 -1.05
N LEU A 200 15.81 4.05 0.29
CA LEU A 200 15.07 5.13 0.96
C LEU A 200 15.70 6.51 0.74
N VAL A 201 17.04 6.59 0.73
CA VAL A 201 17.76 7.83 0.43
C VAL A 201 17.52 8.29 -1.00
N GLU A 202 17.55 7.36 -1.96
CA GLU A 202 17.24 7.64 -3.35
C GLU A 202 15.82 8.17 -3.50
N LEU A 203 14.83 7.47 -2.94
CA LEU A 203 13.42 7.89 -3.00
C LEU A 203 13.18 9.24 -2.31
N ALA A 204 13.89 9.55 -1.23
CA ALA A 204 13.81 10.86 -0.58
C ALA A 204 14.30 12.02 -1.46
N SER A 205 14.99 11.75 -2.57
CA SER A 205 15.40 12.75 -3.55
C SER A 205 14.35 13.01 -4.64
N TRP A 206 13.30 12.18 -4.72
CA TRP A 206 12.26 12.31 -5.74
C TRP A 206 11.26 13.40 -5.34
N SER A 207 10.87 14.23 -6.30
CA SER A 207 9.99 15.40 -6.07
C SER A 207 8.57 15.01 -5.65
N ASN A 208 8.10 13.84 -6.08
CA ASN A 208 6.79 13.26 -5.77
C ASN A 208 6.79 12.36 -4.53
N VAL A 209 7.91 12.22 -3.81
CA VAL A 209 8.01 11.34 -2.63
C VAL A 209 8.37 12.15 -1.38
N THR A 210 7.56 12.03 -0.34
CA THR A 210 7.85 12.56 0.99
C THR A 210 7.99 11.40 1.98
N LEU A 211 9.21 11.19 2.47
CA LEU A 211 9.48 10.25 3.55
C LEU A 211 9.66 11.02 4.87
N GLN A 212 8.98 10.57 5.92
CA GLN A 212 9.08 11.12 7.27
C GLN A 212 9.33 10.00 8.26
N VAL A 213 10.22 10.21 9.22
CA VAL A 213 10.55 9.24 10.27
C VAL A 213 9.99 9.74 11.60
N VAL A 214 9.21 8.90 12.27
CA VAL A 214 8.76 9.07 13.64
C VAL A 214 9.86 8.56 14.55
N ALA A 215 10.40 9.44 15.40
CA ALA A 215 11.42 9.06 16.38
C ALA A 215 10.91 7.97 17.33
N ALA A 216 11.76 7.00 17.65
CA ALA A 216 11.40 5.86 18.50
C ALA A 216 11.03 6.25 19.93
N ASP A 217 11.51 7.41 20.39
CA ASP A 217 11.30 7.96 21.74
C ASP A 217 10.24 9.08 21.78
N ALA A 218 9.48 9.25 20.71
CA ALA A 218 8.39 10.22 20.61
C ALA A 218 7.20 9.80 21.50
N GLY A 219 7.34 9.94 22.83
CA GLY A 219 6.27 9.65 23.77
C GLY A 219 5.01 10.45 23.45
N GLY A 220 3.88 9.76 23.25
CA GLY A 220 2.50 10.29 23.11
C GLY A 220 2.21 11.24 21.93
N ALA A 221 3.20 11.96 21.41
CA ALA A 221 3.11 12.93 20.33
C ALA A 221 4.22 12.64 19.31
N PRO A 222 3.88 12.24 18.07
CA PRO A 222 4.87 11.91 17.04
C PRO A 222 5.81 13.09 16.78
N ARG A 223 7.12 12.89 17.01
CA ARG A 223 8.16 13.79 16.51
C ARG A 223 8.53 13.31 15.12
N LEU A 224 8.10 14.07 14.11
CA LEU A 224 8.37 13.77 12.71
C LEU A 224 9.67 14.43 12.25
N VAL A 225 10.60 13.63 11.78
CA VAL A 225 11.79 14.07 11.05
C VAL A 225 11.53 13.85 9.57
N ARG A 226 11.48 14.92 8.77
CA ARG A 226 11.34 14.79 7.32
C ARG A 226 12.68 14.41 6.70
N LEU A 227 12.72 13.34 5.92
CA LEU A 227 13.84 13.02 5.05
C LEU A 227 13.74 13.90 3.81
N VAL A 228 14.30 15.11 3.84
CA VAL A 228 14.57 15.91 2.64
C VAL A 228 15.97 16.49 2.82
N HIS A 229 16.91 16.11 1.95
CA HIS A 229 18.27 16.67 1.84
C HIS A 229 19.11 16.87 3.13
N ASP A 230 18.69 16.36 4.29
CA ASP A 230 19.36 16.59 5.58
C ASP A 230 19.65 15.27 6.32
N LEU A 231 20.12 14.25 5.58
CA LEU A 231 21.01 13.24 6.16
C LEU A 231 22.40 13.86 6.36
N ARG A 232 22.46 14.91 7.20
CA ARG A 232 23.73 15.31 7.82
C ARG A 232 24.14 14.17 8.72
N VAL A 233 25.08 13.39 8.22
CA VAL A 233 25.99 12.55 9.02
C VAL A 233 26.32 13.34 10.28
N LEU A 234 25.93 12.79 11.45
CA LEU A 234 26.30 13.30 12.76
C LEU A 234 27.84 13.32 12.86
N ARG A 235 28.47 14.42 12.43
CA ARG A 235 29.79 14.81 12.91
C ARG A 235 29.61 15.91 13.95
N ARG A 236 30.10 15.58 15.13
CA ARG A 236 30.21 16.42 16.32
C ARG A 236 31.14 17.60 16.01
N HIS A 237 30.80 18.76 16.60
CA HIS A 237 31.58 19.99 16.81
C HIS A 237 31.43 21.15 15.80
N GLY A 238 31.12 22.31 16.38
CA GLY A 238 31.49 23.62 15.87
C GLY A 238 30.33 24.38 15.25
N GLY A 239 29.86 25.41 15.95
CA GLY A 239 28.62 26.13 15.64
C GLY A 239 28.56 26.75 14.24
N CYS A 240 27.37 26.72 13.66
CA CYS A 240 26.95 27.66 12.62
C CYS A 240 25.44 27.85 12.71
N ARG A 241 25.03 29.11 12.96
CA ARG A 241 23.65 29.59 12.86
C ARG A 241 23.25 29.56 11.39
N LEU A 242 22.05 29.08 11.08
CA LEU A 242 21.38 29.40 9.83
C LEU A 242 19.85 29.39 9.99
N HIS A 243 19.24 30.07 9.04
CA HIS A 243 18.10 30.98 9.12
C HIS A 243 16.73 30.30 9.29
N ARG A 244 15.89 30.86 10.15
CA ARG A 244 14.43 30.62 10.16
C ARG A 244 13.75 31.40 9.04
N ARG A 245 12.96 30.72 8.20
CA ARG A 245 11.74 31.13 7.46
C ARG A 245 11.30 29.87 6.69
N SER A 246 10.07 29.36 6.68
CA SER A 246 8.76 29.91 7.02
C SER A 246 7.75 28.75 7.11
N TRP A 247 7.07 28.56 8.24
CA TRP A 247 5.68 28.09 8.34
C TRP A 247 5.09 28.65 9.66
N ARG A 248 4.35 29.75 9.52
CA ARG A 248 3.42 30.38 10.49
C ARG A 248 2.15 30.58 9.64
N LYS A 249 0.90 30.23 9.98
CA LYS A 249 0.11 30.21 11.23
C LYS A 249 -1.15 29.31 10.99
N PRO A 250 -2.23 29.32 11.81
CA PRO A 250 -2.37 29.39 13.28
C PRO A 250 -3.21 28.20 13.83
N VAL A 251 -2.88 27.70 15.02
CA VAL A 251 -3.90 27.11 15.90
C VAL A 251 -4.17 28.12 17.01
N SER A 252 -5.45 28.34 17.27
CA SER A 252 -6.05 29.42 18.03
C SER A 252 -5.61 29.49 19.50
N ARG A 253 -5.66 30.72 20.03
CA ARG A 253 -5.39 31.10 21.42
C ARG A 253 -6.41 30.48 22.38
N ARG A 254 -5.91 29.77 23.40
CA ARG A 254 -6.33 29.65 24.83
C ARG A 254 -5.51 28.46 25.35
N LEU A 255 -4.48 28.62 26.17
CA LEU A 255 -4.53 29.03 27.57
C LEU A 255 -3.17 29.62 27.97
N ARG A 256 -3.20 30.80 28.59
CA ARG A 256 -2.14 31.29 29.48
C ARG A 256 -2.36 30.65 30.85
N GLY A 257 -1.29 30.23 31.51
CA GLY A 257 -1.28 30.07 32.97
C GLY A 257 -0.45 28.90 33.46
N ARG A 258 0.59 29.21 34.27
CA ARG A 258 1.50 28.33 35.02
C ARG A 258 2.66 27.78 34.18
N ALA A 259 3.84 28.40 34.12
CA ALA A 259 4.75 28.83 35.18
C ALA A 259 5.14 27.70 36.14
N ALA A 260 6.44 27.35 36.07
CA ALA A 260 7.32 26.98 37.19
C ALA A 260 7.01 25.71 37.99
N LEU A 261 7.72 24.63 37.69
CA LEU A 261 8.30 23.64 38.60
C LEU A 261 9.28 22.80 37.73
N TYR A 262 10.57 22.64 37.92
CA TYR A 262 11.58 23.05 38.91
C TYR A 262 12.92 23.07 38.16
N ALA A 263 13.79 24.02 38.50
CA ALA A 263 15.22 23.95 38.24
C ALA A 263 15.91 23.26 39.44
N ASP A 264 17.08 22.70 39.18
CA ASP A 264 18.12 22.26 40.13
C ASP A 264 17.80 21.12 41.12
N VAL A 265 18.67 20.09 41.14
CA VAL A 265 19.68 19.90 42.20
C VAL A 265 20.57 18.70 41.86
N ARG A 266 21.87 18.92 42.08
CA ARG A 266 23.04 18.04 42.01
C ARG A 266 22.88 16.64 42.61
N ALA A 267 23.58 15.66 42.04
CA ALA A 267 24.15 14.53 42.80
C ALA A 267 25.38 15.01 43.60
N PRO A 268 25.73 14.47 44.79
CA PRO A 268 26.51 13.22 44.82
C PRO A 268 26.38 12.29 46.07
N ALA A 269 26.83 11.03 45.84
CA ALA A 269 27.57 10.10 46.72
C ALA A 269 26.97 9.45 48.01
N ARG A 270 26.87 8.10 47.94
CA ARG A 270 27.24 7.02 48.91
C ARG A 270 27.04 7.23 50.44
N ASN A 271 26.40 6.27 51.12
CA ASN A 271 27.10 5.27 51.94
C ASN A 271 26.25 4.05 52.37
N ARG A 272 26.97 2.94 52.57
CA ARG A 272 26.63 1.67 53.23
C ARG A 272 25.92 1.87 54.58
N ARG A 273 24.81 1.18 54.79
CA ARG A 273 24.41 0.45 56.02
C ARG A 273 22.94 0.03 55.89
N GLN A 274 22.71 -1.17 55.38
CA GLN A 274 21.62 -2.05 55.78
C GLN A 274 21.97 -3.46 55.29
N ARG A 275 22.82 -4.13 56.07
CA ARG A 275 22.81 -5.59 56.19
C ARG A 275 21.71 -5.92 57.19
N GLY A 276 20.90 -6.93 56.90
CA GLY A 276 20.02 -7.52 57.90
C GLY A 276 19.03 -8.54 57.32
N ARG A 277 19.45 -9.81 57.35
CA ARG A 277 18.63 -11.05 57.29
C ARG A 277 17.89 -11.36 56.00
N LEU A 278 18.36 -12.40 55.31
CA LEU A 278 17.66 -13.69 55.24
C LEU A 278 18.72 -14.77 54.98
N ASP A 279 18.89 -15.67 55.95
CA ASP A 279 19.77 -16.83 55.90
C ASP A 279 19.04 -18.04 55.28
N ARG A 280 19.78 -18.71 54.39
CA ARG A 280 19.90 -20.16 54.12
C ARG A 280 18.82 -21.15 54.63
N ALA A 281 18.25 -21.89 53.67
CA ALA A 281 17.89 -23.32 53.64
C ALA A 281 17.12 -23.52 52.30
N ASP A 282 17.31 -24.48 51.39
CA ASP A 282 17.98 -25.77 51.36
C ASP A 282 18.42 -26.11 49.92
N TRP A 283 19.55 -26.79 49.77
CA TRP A 283 19.95 -27.49 48.55
C TRP A 283 20.40 -28.91 48.94
N GLN A 284 19.46 -29.84 48.92
CA GLN A 284 19.62 -31.30 48.77
C GLN A 284 18.37 -31.73 47.98
N GLY A 285 18.43 -32.25 46.75
CA GLY A 285 19.17 -33.43 46.35
C GLY A 285 18.24 -34.63 46.48
N ASP A 286 17.51 -35.01 45.44
CA ASP A 286 17.27 -36.43 45.19
C ASP A 286 16.98 -36.75 43.72
N ARG A 287 17.56 -37.87 43.30
CA ARG A 287 17.38 -38.54 42.02
C ARG A 287 16.26 -39.59 42.15
N ARG A 288 15.91 -40.17 41.00
CA ARG A 288 15.29 -41.49 40.73
C ARG A 288 13.78 -41.45 40.48
N VAL A 289 13.16 -42.25 39.60
CA VAL A 289 13.52 -43.24 38.55
C VAL A 289 12.19 -43.57 37.83
N GLY A 290 12.24 -43.95 36.55
CA GLY A 290 11.27 -44.87 35.88
C GLY A 290 10.31 -44.18 34.89
N ALA A 291 10.12 -44.63 33.65
CA ALA A 291 10.42 -45.91 33.00
C ALA A 291 10.82 -45.70 31.53
#